data_AF-A0A1D2XCM6-F1
#
_entry.id   AF-A0A1D2XCM6-F1
#
_cell.length_a   1.000
_cell.length_b   1.000
_cell.length_c   1.000
_cell.angle_alpha   90.00
_cell.angle_beta   90.00
_cell.angle_gamma   90.00
#
_symmetry.space_group_name_H-M   'P 1'
#
loop_
_entity.id
_entity.type
_entity.pdbx_description
1 polymer ?
#
loop_
_entity_poly.entity_id
_entity_poly.type
_entity_poly.pdbx_seq_one_letter_code
_entity_poly.pdbx_strand_id
1 'polypeptide(L)' 'MKKGLLTPYVMVSIAGLVEELDNFSGYSQLQDICKEHGVEIHSSMMSMTGAINMGKGTVTVGFASQGEELAF' A
#
# COMPACT_ATOMS: atom_id res chain seq x y z
N MET A 1 8.73 5.37 28.08
CA MET A 1 8.99 4.70 26.79
C MET A 1 8.22 5.43 25.69
N LYS A 2 8.86 5.76 24.56
CA LYS A 2 8.17 6.35 23.41
C LYS A 2 7.52 5.22 22.63
N LYS A 3 6.18 5.19 22.59
CA LYS A 3 5.45 4.26 21.71
C LYS A 3 5.84 4.56 20.25
N GLY A 4 6.11 3.52 19.47
CA GLY A 4 6.30 3.65 18.02
C GLY A 4 5.06 4.26 17.36
N LEU A 5 5.23 4.86 16.17
CA LEU A 5 4.09 5.42 15.43
C LEU A 5 3.14 4.27 15.04
N LEU A 6 1.91 4.31 15.56
CA LEU A 6 0.84 3.42 15.14
C LEU A 6 0.41 3.83 13.73
N THR A 7 0.73 3.01 12.73
CA THR A 7 0.48 3.33 11.31
C THR A 7 -0.08 2.11 10.60
N PRO A 8 -1.34 1.71 10.82
CA PRO A 8 -1.93 0.56 10.12
C PRO A 8 -2.28 0.98 8.68
N TYR A 9 -1.25 1.12 7.83
CA TYR A 9 -1.41 1.57 6.45
C TYR A 9 -0.93 0.53 5.46
N VAL A 10 -1.70 0.40 4.39
CA VAL A 10 -1.29 -0.31 3.17
C VAL A 10 -1.12 0.72 2.06
N MET A 11 0.05 0.73 1.43
CA MET A 11 0.32 1.54 0.26
C MET A 11 0.28 0.64 -0.98
N VAL A 12 -0.57 0.97 -1.94
CA VAL A 12 -0.60 0.33 -3.25
C VAL A 12 -0.11 1.31 -4.29
N SER A 13 0.88 0.93 -5.10
CA SER A 13 1.28 1.77 -6.23
C SER A 13 1.37 1.01 -7.54
N ILE A 14 0.90 1.64 -8.61
CA ILE A 14 0.82 1.04 -9.94
C ILE A 14 1.68 1.79 -10.95
N ALA A 15 2.38 1.07 -11.81
CA ALA A 15 3.03 1.61 -12.99
C ALA A 15 2.00 1.92 -14.10
N GLY A 16 1.14 2.89 -13.84
CA GLY A 16 -0.03 3.27 -14.66
C GLY A 16 -0.86 4.35 -13.96
N LEU A 17 -2.09 4.57 -14.45
CA LEU A 17 -3.05 5.43 -13.76
C LEU A 17 -3.61 4.71 -12.52
N VAL A 18 -3.95 5.46 -11.46
CA VAL A 18 -4.44 4.85 -10.20
C VAL A 18 -5.77 4.13 -10.42
N GLU A 19 -6.62 4.66 -11.29
CA GLU A 19 -7.91 4.10 -11.67
C GLU A 19 -7.78 2.72 -12.35
N GLU A 20 -6.60 2.40 -12.92
CA GLU A 20 -6.36 1.07 -13.48
C GLU A 20 -6.35 -0.03 -12.40
N LEU A 21 -6.16 0.32 -11.12
CA LEU A 21 -6.29 -0.61 -10.00
C LEU A 21 -7.68 -1.23 -9.89
N ASP A 22 -8.73 -0.53 -10.34
CA ASP A 22 -10.11 -1.03 -10.31
C ASP A 22 -10.31 -2.24 -11.22
N ASN A 23 -9.41 -2.47 -12.18
CA ASN A 23 -9.42 -3.66 -13.03
C ASN A 23 -8.92 -4.92 -12.30
N PHE A 24 -8.30 -4.78 -11.13
CA PHE A 24 -7.76 -5.89 -10.36
C PHE A 24 -8.76 -6.28 -9.27
N SER A 25 -9.42 -7.42 -9.43
CA SER A 25 -10.33 -7.96 -8.39
C SER A 25 -9.65 -8.18 -7.05
N GLY A 26 -8.33 -8.42 -7.02
CA GLY A 26 -7.56 -8.48 -5.79
C GLY A 26 -7.44 -7.15 -5.05
N TYR A 27 -7.52 -6.02 -5.75
CA TYR A 27 -7.47 -4.69 -5.14
C TYR A 27 -8.76 -4.37 -4.39
N SER A 28 -9.93 -4.65 -4.97
CA SER A 28 -11.20 -4.48 -4.26
C SER A 28 -11.31 -5.40 -3.03
N GLN A 29 -10.87 -6.66 -3.14
CA GLN A 29 -10.79 -7.58 -2.00
C GLN A 29 -9.86 -7.05 -0.90
N LEU A 30 -8.72 -6.48 -1.27
CA LEU A 30 -7.79 -5.87 -0.32
C LEU A 30 -8.43 -4.67 0.39
N GLN A 31 -9.15 -3.81 -0.34
CA GLN A 31 -9.87 -2.69 0.25
C GLN A 31 -10.92 -3.14 1.28
N ASP A 32 -11.69 -4.19 0.96
CA ASP A 32 -12.71 -4.74 1.85
C ASP A 32 -12.08 -5.30 3.14
N ILE A 33 -11.00 -6.07 3.01
CA ILE A 33 -10.27 -6.64 4.16
C ILE A 33 -9.64 -5.53 5.00
N CYS A 34 -8.98 -4.55 4.37
CA CYS A 34 -8.39 -3.42 5.08
C CYS A 34 -9.45 -2.66 5.89
N LYS A 35 -10.63 -2.43 5.29
CA LYS A 35 -11.76 -1.79 5.96
C LYS A 35 -12.27 -2.61 7.16
N GLU A 36 -12.38 -3.93 7.04
CA GLU A 36 -12.78 -4.82 8.13
C GLU A 36 -11.82 -4.73 9.33
N HIS A 37 -10.53 -4.60 9.06
CA HIS A 37 -9.47 -4.58 10.09
C HIS A 37 -9.07 -3.17 10.57
N GLY A 38 -9.73 -2.11 10.10
CA GLY A 38 -9.37 -0.73 10.46
C GLY A 38 -7.99 -0.31 9.94
N VAL A 39 -7.55 -0.91 8.84
CA VAL A 39 -6.33 -0.56 8.11
C VAL A 39 -6.71 0.40 7.00
N GLU A 40 -6.01 1.52 6.90
CA GLU A 40 -6.26 2.50 5.83
C GLU A 40 -5.37 2.20 4.62
N ILE A 41 -5.96 2.30 3.43
CA ILE A 41 -5.28 2.06 2.16
C ILE A 41 -5.05 3.37 1.43
N HIS A 42 -3.82 3.57 0.97
CA HIS A 42 -3.44 4.68 0.12
C HIS A 42 -2.97 4.14 -1.22
N SER A 43 -3.43 4.78 -2.30
CA SER A 43 -3.09 4.37 -3.66
C SER A 43 -2.46 5.52 -4.43
N SER A 44 -1.39 5.21 -5.17
CA SER A 44 -0.72 6.21 -6.00
C SER A 44 -0.20 5.64 -7.31
N MET A 45 0.10 6.53 -8.24
CA MET A 45 0.97 6.17 -9.35
C MET A 45 2.38 5.90 -8.82
N MET A 46 3.07 4.95 -9.44
CA MET A 46 4.50 4.74 -9.26
C MET A 46 5.27 5.92 -9.89
N SER A 47 6.44 6.25 -9.36
CA SER A 47 7.31 7.25 -10.00
C SER A 47 7.74 6.80 -11.39
N MET A 48 8.07 7.74 -12.28
CA MET A 48 8.54 7.41 -13.63
C MET A 48 9.75 6.45 -13.60
N THR A 49 10.72 6.71 -12.71
CA THR A 49 11.89 5.84 -12.54
C THR A 49 11.50 4.44 -12.05
N GLY A 50 10.52 4.32 -11.14
CA GLY A 50 10.03 3.00 -10.73
C GLY A 50 9.33 2.27 -11.87
N ALA A 51 8.45 2.98 -12.59
CA ALA A 51 7.63 2.41 -13.66
C ALA A 51 8.48 1.87 -14.82
N ILE A 52 9.56 2.57 -15.23
CA ILE A 52 10.43 2.09 -16.31
C ILE A 52 11.22 0.83 -15.91
N ASN A 53 11.54 0.66 -14.62
CA ASN A 53 12.29 -0.50 -14.13
C ASN A 53 11.38 -1.71 -13.93
N MET A 54 10.13 -1.49 -13.53
CA MET A 54 9.17 -2.54 -13.20
C MET A 54 8.28 -2.96 -14.37
N GLY A 55 8.10 -2.08 -15.36
CA GLY A 55 7.18 -2.30 -16.48
C GLY A 55 5.75 -1.83 -16.20
N LYS A 56 5.03 -1.50 -17.28
CA LYS A 56 3.63 -1.02 -17.23
C LYS A 56 2.72 -2.05 -16.57
N GLY A 57 1.79 -1.58 -15.74
CA GLY A 57 0.78 -2.40 -15.08
C GLY A 57 1.31 -3.15 -13.85
N THR A 58 2.59 -3.04 -13.54
CA THR A 58 3.14 -3.60 -12.30
C THR A 58 2.54 -2.89 -11.09
N VAL A 59 2.03 -3.68 -10.16
CA VAL A 59 1.49 -3.23 -8.87
C VAL A 59 2.47 -3.61 -7.76
N THR A 60 2.72 -2.69 -6.85
CA THR A 60 3.51 -2.92 -5.63
C THR A 60 2.66 -2.64 -4.41
N VAL A 61 2.93 -3.37 -3.32
CA VAL A 61 2.22 -3.22 -2.05
C VAL A 61 3.25 -3.07 -0.94
N GLY A 62 3.10 -2.02 -0.14
CA GLY A 62 3.92 -1.74 1.05
C GLY A 62 3.06 -1.70 2.30
N PHE A 63 3.56 -2.24 3.40
CA PHE A 63 2.87 -2.27 4.69
C PHE A 63 3.62 -1.39 5.68
N ALA A 64 2.93 -0.41 6.24
CA ALA A 64 3.31 0.16 7.51
C ALA A 64 2.50 -0.58 8.57
N SER A 65 3.19 -1.08 9.59
CA SER A 65 2.54 -1.75 10.71
C SER A 65 2.99 -1.09 12.00
N GLN A 66 2.33 -1.45 13.10
CA GLN A 66 2.76 -1.02 14.41
C GLN A 66 4.21 -1.49 14.64
N GLY A 67 5.11 -0.53 14.87
CA GLY A 67 6.47 -0.85 15.28
C GLY A 67 6.46 -1.59 16.62
N GLU A 68 7.26 -2.63 16.74
CA GLU A 68 7.50 -3.28 18.03
C GLU A 68 8.12 -2.30 19.04
N GLU A 69 7.94 -2.57 20.33
CA GLU A 69 8.58 -1.79 21.37
C GLU A 69 10.11 -1.93 21.23
N LEU A 70 10.76 -0.86 20.79
CA LEU A 70 12.22 -0.81 20.71
C LEU A 70 12.77 -0.75 22.14
N ALA A 71 13.23 -1.90 22.64
CA ALA A 71 14.01 -1.98 23.87
C ALA A 71 15.37 -1.29 23.61
N PHE A 72 15.51 -0.06 24.08
CA PHE A 72 16.81 0.61 24.22
C PHE A 72 17.31 0.43 25.66
#